data_AF-D7AV25-F1
#
_entry.id   AF-D7AV25-F1
#
_cell.length_a   1.000
_cell.length_b   1.000
_cell.length_c   1.000
_cell.angle_alpha   90.00
_cell.angle_beta   90.00
_cell.angle_gamma   90.00
#
_symmetry.space_group_name_H-M   'P 1'
#
loop_
_entity.id
_entity.type
_entity.pdbx_description
1 polymer ?
#
loop_
_entity_poly.entity_id
_entity_poly.type
_entity_poly.pdbx_seq_one_letter_code
_entity_poly.pdbx_strand_id
1 'polypeptide(L)'
;MSETRFPRGLAERLRGILIDADYTVSGVRDRLGDAAARALAREELVPALRATGGDERLGLLLRLWWLRSSIPARAARSILPVDELAEAGLVTVEEGQSGPVVRALVHLGPWELEDGRPGFVVSDPKVRPGSGAVPAPDHVVGAGGASSTLSQLIVDGPVERALDVGTGCGVQALHLASRAREVVATDLNPRAVRLAGISLALSGVTDARLEQGSLYEPVAGERFDLIVSNPPFVITPDSSRYTYRESDLPGDTVCAELVRQAPAHLTEGGWCQILANWVHRDGDDWEDRVGGWVTGTGCSGWVVQRDVQDPAEYVELWLRDSCEHGTPEYTRRYDAWLDYFEREGIKGIGFGWICLRNDVAQDATVRVEELRHEIERPVGPYLPDVVDGAMTALRLTDAALLSAHVALAPGVVEERVGRPGAPDPEKILLRQRDGLRRVARVGTVEAALAGVCDGTMPVGPLLNVIAELIGEDPALVRERTPDALRTLIAEGFFRVAR
;
A
#
# COMPACT_ATOMS: atom_id res chain seq x y z
N MET A 1 -3.94 26.61 18.09
CA MET A 1 -5.28 26.67 18.71
C MET A 1 -5.86 25.27 18.64
N SER A 2 -6.15 24.63 19.77
CA SER A 2 -6.65 23.26 19.85
C SER A 2 -7.96 23.13 19.06
N GLU A 3 -7.89 22.62 17.83
CA GLU A 3 -9.10 22.16 17.12
C GLU A 3 -9.73 21.05 17.97
N THR A 4 -10.94 21.32 18.44
CA THR A 4 -11.69 20.47 19.36
C THR A 4 -11.83 19.07 18.76
N ARG A 5 -11.28 18.06 19.44
CA ARG A 5 -11.52 16.64 19.10
C ARG A 5 -13.01 16.41 18.86
N PHE A 6 -13.35 15.63 17.85
CA PHE A 6 -14.74 15.30 17.54
C PHE A 6 -15.44 14.77 18.80
N PRO A 7 -16.63 15.29 19.19
CA PRO A 7 -17.21 14.98 20.49
C PRO A 7 -17.46 13.48 20.63
N ARG A 8 -16.83 12.84 21.63
CA ARG A 8 -16.91 11.38 21.83
C ARG A 8 -18.35 10.87 21.91
N GLY A 9 -19.22 11.58 22.64
CA GLY A 9 -20.63 11.21 22.75
C GLY A 9 -21.39 11.31 21.42
N LEU A 10 -21.05 12.28 20.56
CA LEU A 10 -21.62 12.38 19.21
C LEU A 10 -21.13 11.24 18.32
N ALA A 11 -19.84 10.89 18.41
CA ALA A 11 -19.25 9.78 17.67
C ALA A 11 -19.88 8.44 18.01
N GLU A 12 -20.05 8.15 19.31
CA GLU A 12 -20.68 6.91 19.79
C GLU A 12 -22.13 6.79 19.34
N ARG A 13 -22.92 7.88 19.43
CA ARG A 13 -24.30 7.91 18.94
C ARG A 13 -24.38 7.75 17.43
N LEU A 14 -23.56 8.48 16.68
CA LEU A 14 -23.55 8.39 15.22
C LEU A 14 -23.14 7.00 14.75
N ARG A 15 -22.10 6.40 15.34
CA ARG A 15 -21.72 5.00 15.09
C ARG A 15 -22.91 4.06 15.31
N GLY A 16 -23.60 4.16 16.45
CA GLY A 16 -24.78 3.35 16.75
C GLY A 16 -25.87 3.48 15.69
N ILE A 17 -26.21 4.72 15.29
CA ILE A 17 -27.19 5.00 14.25
C ILE A 17 -26.80 4.36 12.91
N LEU A 18 -25.52 4.46 12.52
CA LEU A 18 -25.04 3.91 11.26
C LEU A 18 -25.12 2.37 11.25
N ILE A 19 -24.70 1.72 12.33
CA ILE A 19 -24.78 0.26 12.48
C ILE A 19 -26.24 -0.20 12.50
N ASP A 20 -27.11 0.46 13.27
CA ASP A 20 -28.55 0.12 13.37
C ASP A 20 -29.30 0.32 12.05
N ALA A 21 -28.79 1.20 11.18
CA ALA A 21 -29.32 1.42 9.84
C ALA A 21 -28.69 0.49 8.78
N ASP A 22 -27.85 -0.46 9.17
CA ASP A 22 -27.08 -1.34 8.30
C ASP A 22 -26.20 -0.58 7.28
N TYR A 23 -25.68 0.58 7.70
CA TYR A 23 -24.67 1.34 6.96
C TYR A 23 -23.29 0.68 7.13
N THR A 24 -23.18 -0.59 6.75
CA THR A 24 -21.98 -1.43 6.86
C THR A 24 -21.45 -1.79 5.47
N VAL A 25 -20.24 -2.33 5.34
CA VAL A 25 -19.70 -2.75 4.02
C VAL A 25 -20.63 -3.76 3.35
N SER A 26 -21.13 -4.74 4.11
CA SER A 26 -22.09 -5.74 3.63
C SER A 26 -23.46 -5.12 3.34
N GLY A 27 -24.04 -4.37 4.28
CA GLY A 27 -25.37 -3.79 4.12
C GLY A 27 -25.47 -2.84 2.94
N VAL A 28 -24.44 -2.02 2.73
CA VAL A 28 -24.35 -1.13 1.57
C VAL A 28 -24.21 -1.90 0.25
N ARG A 29 -23.41 -2.98 0.23
CA ARG A 29 -23.27 -3.85 -0.95
C ARG A 29 -24.60 -4.50 -1.30
N ASP A 30 -25.27 -5.10 -0.32
CA ASP A 30 -26.56 -5.77 -0.50
C ASP A 30 -27.63 -4.79 -0.97
N ARG A 31 -27.60 -3.57 -0.41
CA ARG A 31 -28.56 -2.52 -0.75
C ARG A 31 -28.40 -2.00 -2.18
N LEU A 32 -27.17 -1.84 -2.66
CA LEU A 32 -26.90 -1.39 -4.02
C LEU A 32 -27.08 -2.53 -5.04
N GLY A 33 -26.67 -3.74 -4.68
CA GLY A 33 -26.49 -4.85 -5.60
C GLY A 33 -25.31 -4.65 -6.57
N ASP A 34 -24.86 -5.75 -7.17
CA ASP A 34 -23.63 -5.78 -8.00
C ASP A 34 -23.62 -4.81 -9.17
N ALA A 35 -24.78 -4.58 -9.79
CA ALA A 35 -24.88 -3.69 -10.95
C ALA A 35 -24.65 -2.23 -10.55
N ALA A 36 -25.32 -1.76 -9.49
CA ALA A 36 -25.17 -0.38 -9.04
C ALA A 36 -23.81 -0.15 -8.37
N ALA A 37 -23.30 -1.12 -7.60
CA ALA A 37 -21.97 -1.04 -7.00
C ALA A 37 -20.86 -0.92 -8.06
N ARG A 38 -20.89 -1.75 -9.11
CA ARG A 38 -19.91 -1.66 -10.20
C ARG A 38 -20.04 -0.36 -11.01
N ALA A 39 -21.25 0.14 -11.19
CA ALA A 39 -21.46 1.43 -11.84
C ALA A 39 -20.89 2.58 -11.00
N LEU A 40 -21.17 2.59 -9.70
CA LEU A 40 -20.66 3.59 -8.76
C LEU A 40 -19.12 3.58 -8.69
N ALA A 41 -18.49 2.40 -8.76
CA ALA A 41 -17.03 2.26 -8.85
C ALA A 41 -16.41 2.88 -10.13
N ARG A 42 -17.22 3.11 -11.16
CA ARG A 42 -16.85 3.85 -12.39
C ARG A 42 -17.41 5.29 -12.38
N GLU A 43 -17.77 5.79 -11.20
CA GLU A 43 -18.35 7.11 -10.97
C GLU A 43 -19.75 7.35 -11.53
N GLU A 44 -20.46 6.31 -11.97
CA GLU A 44 -21.82 6.39 -12.50
C GLU A 44 -22.87 6.32 -11.39
N LEU A 45 -23.48 7.47 -11.08
CA LEU A 45 -24.40 7.63 -9.95
C LEU A 45 -25.82 7.10 -10.19
N VAL A 46 -26.29 7.11 -11.44
CA VAL A 46 -27.71 6.87 -11.76
C VAL A 46 -28.19 5.50 -11.25
N PRO A 47 -27.47 4.38 -11.44
CA PRO A 47 -27.90 3.10 -10.90
C PRO A 47 -28.00 3.10 -9.37
N ALA A 48 -27.06 3.74 -8.67
CA ALA A 48 -27.08 3.84 -7.21
C ALA A 48 -28.22 4.75 -6.71
N LEU A 49 -28.52 5.84 -7.41
CA LEU A 49 -29.67 6.71 -7.10
C LEU A 49 -31.01 5.99 -7.26
N ARG A 50 -31.11 5.08 -8.23
CA ARG A 50 -32.30 4.23 -8.44
C ARG A 50 -32.38 3.14 -7.39
N ALA A 51 -31.26 2.51 -7.06
CA ALA A 51 -31.20 1.53 -6.00
C ALA A 51 -31.69 2.18 -4.70
N THR A 52 -31.09 3.30 -4.28
CA THR A 52 -31.33 3.98 -2.98
C THR A 52 -32.60 4.85 -2.91
N GLY A 53 -33.61 4.62 -3.76
CA GLY A 53 -34.88 5.34 -3.66
C GLY A 53 -35.68 5.00 -2.39
N GLY A 54 -36.66 5.84 -2.06
CA GLY A 54 -37.54 5.68 -0.89
C GLY A 54 -37.06 6.42 0.37
N ASP A 55 -37.78 6.20 1.47
CA ASP A 55 -37.60 6.90 2.76
C ASP A 55 -36.99 6.00 3.85
N GLU A 56 -36.48 4.83 3.48
CA GLU A 56 -35.82 3.94 4.45
C GLU A 56 -34.45 4.48 4.87
N ARG A 57 -34.02 4.11 6.09
CA ARG A 57 -32.85 4.71 6.73
C ARG A 57 -31.56 4.56 5.91
N LEU A 58 -31.24 3.35 5.48
CA LEU A 58 -30.02 3.05 4.72
C LEU A 58 -29.98 3.82 3.39
N GLY A 59 -31.11 3.84 2.66
CA GLY A 59 -31.24 4.58 1.40
C GLY A 59 -30.98 6.07 1.60
N LEU A 60 -31.59 6.69 2.61
CA LEU A 60 -31.39 8.11 2.94
C LEU A 60 -29.94 8.43 3.33
N LEU A 61 -29.30 7.58 4.12
CA LEU A 61 -27.89 7.75 4.51
C LEU A 61 -26.94 7.63 3.31
N LEU A 62 -27.16 6.64 2.42
CA LEU A 62 -26.38 6.49 1.19
C LEU A 62 -26.55 7.68 0.26
N ARG A 63 -27.77 8.21 0.13
CA ARG A 63 -28.04 9.41 -0.65
C ARG A 63 -27.28 10.61 -0.09
N LEU A 64 -27.34 10.82 1.23
CA LEU A 64 -26.67 11.92 1.90
C LEU A 64 -25.13 11.85 1.76
N TRP A 65 -24.52 10.75 2.22
CA TRP A 65 -23.07 10.65 2.41
C TRP A 65 -22.30 10.13 1.20
N TRP A 66 -22.89 9.23 0.42
CA TRP A 66 -22.22 8.54 -0.68
C TRP A 66 -22.55 9.16 -2.04
N LEU A 67 -23.83 9.44 -2.28
CA LEU A 67 -24.32 9.96 -3.56
C LEU A 67 -24.40 11.50 -3.59
N ARG A 68 -24.04 12.16 -2.48
CA ARG A 68 -24.04 13.63 -2.31
C ARG A 68 -25.37 14.29 -2.70
N SER A 69 -26.47 13.60 -2.46
CA SER A 69 -27.81 14.13 -2.67
C SER A 69 -28.30 14.79 -1.40
N SER A 70 -28.90 15.98 -1.53
CA SER A 70 -29.62 16.59 -0.41
C SER A 70 -30.87 15.76 -0.09
N ILE A 71 -31.16 15.59 1.21
CA ILE A 71 -32.35 14.89 1.69
C ILE A 71 -33.24 15.84 2.50
N PRO A 72 -34.58 15.62 2.57
CA PRO A 72 -35.46 16.48 3.36
C PRO A 72 -35.02 16.58 4.82
N ALA A 73 -34.97 17.78 5.40
CA ALA A 73 -34.47 17.98 6.75
C ALA A 73 -35.29 17.24 7.81
N ARG A 74 -36.61 17.08 7.58
CA ARG A 74 -37.48 16.26 8.42
C ARG A 74 -37.06 14.79 8.43
N ALA A 75 -36.71 14.22 7.28
CA ALA A 75 -36.27 12.83 7.16
C ALA A 75 -34.89 12.66 7.82
N ALA A 76 -33.97 13.58 7.56
CA ALA A 76 -32.64 13.58 8.19
C ALA A 76 -32.72 13.63 9.72
N ARG A 77 -33.52 14.54 10.29
CA ARG A 77 -33.70 14.69 11.75
C ARG A 77 -34.37 13.49 12.42
N SER A 78 -35.05 12.63 11.66
CA SER A 78 -35.63 11.39 12.19
C SER A 78 -34.59 10.27 12.38
N ILE A 79 -33.39 10.43 11.81
CA ILE A 79 -32.31 9.44 11.81
C ILE A 79 -31.06 9.99 12.53
N LEU A 80 -30.70 11.24 12.25
CA LEU A 80 -29.42 11.84 12.61
C LEU A 80 -29.59 13.03 13.57
N PRO A 81 -28.62 13.27 14.47
CA PRO A 81 -28.53 14.50 15.26
C PRO A 81 -28.03 15.67 14.37
N VAL A 82 -28.89 16.14 13.46
CA VAL A 82 -28.51 17.08 12.37
C VAL A 82 -27.84 18.35 12.88
N ASP A 83 -28.32 18.94 13.98
CA ASP A 83 -27.77 20.20 14.49
C ASP A 83 -26.33 20.02 15.00
N GLU A 84 -26.08 18.97 15.78
CA GLU A 84 -24.73 18.65 16.27
C GLU A 84 -23.78 18.26 15.12
N LEU A 85 -24.28 17.56 14.09
CA LEU A 85 -23.50 17.25 12.89
C LEU A 85 -23.19 18.50 12.06
N ALA A 86 -24.08 19.50 12.07
CA ALA A 86 -23.86 20.77 11.40
C ALA A 86 -22.82 21.63 12.16
N GLU A 87 -22.92 21.69 13.49
CA GLU A 87 -21.91 22.33 14.35
C GLU A 87 -20.54 21.67 14.20
N ALA A 88 -20.50 20.34 14.06
CA ALA A 88 -19.29 19.60 13.76
C ALA A 88 -18.84 19.68 12.29
N GLY A 89 -19.55 20.40 11.42
CA GLY A 89 -19.17 20.64 10.02
C GLY A 89 -19.25 19.40 9.11
N LEU A 90 -20.04 18.38 9.47
CA LEU A 90 -20.26 17.20 8.64
C LEU A 90 -21.43 17.41 7.66
N VAL A 91 -22.44 18.20 8.06
CA VAL A 91 -23.60 18.55 7.21
C VAL A 91 -23.88 20.05 7.24
N THR A 92 -24.74 20.51 6.34
CA THR A 92 -25.37 21.83 6.39
C THR A 92 -26.87 21.71 6.12
N VAL A 93 -27.64 22.67 6.65
CA VAL A 93 -29.09 22.81 6.39
C VAL A 93 -29.28 24.00 5.46
N GLU A 94 -29.89 23.76 4.31
CA GLU A 94 -30.10 24.77 3.25
C GLU A 94 -31.59 24.80 2.87
N GLU A 95 -32.07 25.92 2.32
CA GLU A 95 -33.42 26.01 1.77
C GLU A 95 -33.49 25.29 0.41
N GLY A 96 -34.40 24.31 0.30
CA GLY A 96 -34.67 23.57 -0.91
C GLY A 96 -35.98 24.00 -1.58
N GLN A 97 -36.23 23.50 -2.79
CA GLN A 97 -37.44 23.84 -3.57
C GLN A 97 -38.75 23.45 -2.88
N SER A 98 -38.71 22.46 -1.97
CA SER A 98 -39.89 21.95 -1.25
C SER A 98 -39.72 22.04 0.27
N GLY A 99 -38.90 22.99 0.73
CA GLY A 99 -38.57 23.21 2.14
C GLY A 99 -37.12 22.86 2.48
N PRO A 100 -36.75 22.90 3.77
CA PRO A 100 -35.37 22.74 4.21
C PRO A 100 -34.83 21.34 3.90
N VAL A 101 -33.59 21.30 3.41
CA VAL A 101 -32.86 20.08 3.07
C VAL A 101 -31.52 20.02 3.81
N VAL A 102 -31.04 18.81 4.06
CA VAL A 102 -29.72 18.54 4.63
C VAL A 102 -28.79 18.08 3.52
N ARG A 103 -27.61 18.69 3.43
CA ARG A 103 -26.55 18.35 2.49
C ARG A 103 -25.29 17.95 3.24
N ALA A 104 -24.60 16.91 2.79
CA ALA A 104 -23.32 16.49 3.35
C ALA A 104 -22.20 17.44 2.90
N LEU A 105 -21.32 17.80 3.84
CA LEU A 105 -20.09 18.55 3.59
C LEU A 105 -18.86 17.64 3.46
N VAL A 106 -18.99 16.39 3.94
CA VAL A 106 -17.96 15.36 3.88
C VAL A 106 -18.51 14.11 3.19
N HIS A 107 -17.62 13.23 2.76
CA HIS A 107 -17.95 11.84 2.47
C HIS A 107 -17.83 11.02 3.75
N LEU A 108 -18.79 10.13 4.00
CA LEU A 108 -18.75 9.16 5.10
C LEU A 108 -18.96 7.78 4.49
N GLY A 109 -17.90 6.99 4.39
CA GLY A 109 -17.92 5.64 3.81
C GLY A 109 -17.89 4.56 4.89
N PRO A 110 -18.62 3.44 4.71
CA PRO A 110 -18.44 2.28 5.57
C PRO A 110 -17.04 1.69 5.39
N TRP A 111 -16.48 1.17 6.47
CA TRP A 111 -15.19 0.49 6.52
C TRP A 111 -15.31 -0.78 7.36
N GLU A 112 -14.39 -1.71 7.20
CA GLU A 112 -14.28 -2.91 8.02
C GLU A 112 -12.89 -2.92 8.65
N LEU A 113 -12.84 -2.94 9.99
CA LEU A 113 -11.59 -3.13 10.71
C LEU A 113 -11.11 -4.57 10.47
N GLU A 114 -9.82 -4.81 10.64
CA GLU A 114 -9.23 -6.14 10.40
C GLU A 114 -9.78 -7.23 11.32
N ASP A 115 -10.26 -6.85 12.51
CA ASP A 115 -10.95 -7.75 13.44
C ASP A 115 -12.43 -8.00 13.08
N GLY A 116 -12.88 -7.52 11.92
CA GLY A 116 -14.23 -7.68 11.38
C GLY A 116 -15.26 -6.70 11.95
N ARG A 117 -14.88 -5.78 12.84
CA ARG A 117 -15.81 -4.77 13.36
C ARG A 117 -16.15 -3.71 12.31
N PRO A 118 -17.39 -3.17 12.30
CA PRO A 118 -17.75 -2.07 11.43
C PRO A 118 -17.03 -0.78 11.85
N GLY A 119 -16.42 -0.12 10.87
CA GLY A 119 -15.78 1.19 10.99
C GLY A 119 -16.33 2.18 9.97
N PHE A 120 -15.85 3.42 10.03
CA PHE A 120 -16.28 4.51 9.18
C PHE A 120 -15.12 5.43 8.85
N VAL A 121 -14.97 5.75 7.57
CA VAL A 121 -13.94 6.68 7.07
C VAL A 121 -14.62 7.97 6.62
N VAL A 122 -14.10 9.09 7.10
CA VAL A 122 -14.53 10.43 6.71
C VAL A 122 -13.47 11.08 5.84
N SER A 123 -13.88 11.59 4.69
CA SER A 123 -12.99 12.28 3.75
C SER A 123 -13.71 13.45 3.10
N ASP A 124 -13.01 14.21 2.26
CA ASP A 124 -13.70 15.17 1.43
C ASP A 124 -14.57 14.48 0.36
N PRO A 125 -15.64 15.14 -0.09
CA PRO A 125 -16.51 14.57 -1.11
C PRO A 125 -15.78 14.46 -2.45
N LYS A 126 -15.77 13.26 -3.03
CA LYS A 126 -15.10 13.00 -4.32
C LYS A 126 -15.55 13.97 -5.41
N VAL A 127 -14.58 14.62 -6.05
CA VAL A 127 -14.80 15.40 -7.27
C VAL A 127 -14.91 14.42 -8.44
N ARG A 128 -15.93 14.58 -9.27
CA ARG A 128 -16.24 13.64 -10.37
C ARG A 128 -15.87 14.27 -11.71
N PRO A 129 -15.32 13.50 -12.66
CA PRO A 129 -15.15 13.94 -14.03
C PRO A 129 -16.47 14.49 -14.60
N GLY A 130 -16.38 15.58 -15.38
CA GLY A 130 -17.55 16.24 -15.96
C GLY A 130 -18.36 17.14 -15.02
N SER A 131 -18.01 17.22 -13.72
CA SER A 131 -18.66 18.14 -12.78
C SER A 131 -18.30 19.61 -12.97
N GLY A 132 -17.26 19.90 -13.77
CA GLY A 132 -16.71 21.25 -13.95
C GLY A 132 -15.92 21.78 -12.75
N ALA A 133 -15.73 20.97 -11.71
CA ALA A 133 -14.96 21.29 -10.52
C ALA A 133 -13.64 20.50 -10.49
N VAL A 134 -12.66 21.05 -9.77
CA VAL A 134 -11.40 20.39 -9.42
C VAL A 134 -11.29 20.30 -7.89
N PRO A 135 -10.50 19.38 -7.32
CA PRO A 135 -10.27 19.32 -5.88
C PRO A 135 -9.71 20.63 -5.32
N ALA A 136 -9.96 20.87 -4.03
CA ALA A 136 -9.29 21.94 -3.30
C ALA A 136 -7.80 21.58 -3.04
N PRO A 137 -6.91 22.56 -2.84
CA PRO A 137 -5.51 22.28 -2.52
C PRO A 137 -5.31 21.40 -1.27
N ASP A 138 -6.13 21.61 -0.24
CA ASP A 138 -6.13 20.90 1.03
C ASP A 138 -7.10 19.70 1.05
N HIS A 139 -7.54 19.22 -0.11
CA HIS A 139 -8.48 18.10 -0.23
C HIS A 139 -7.96 16.83 0.43
N VAL A 140 -8.81 16.16 1.22
CA VAL A 140 -8.48 14.90 1.89
C VAL A 140 -9.17 13.75 1.17
N VAL A 141 -8.39 12.90 0.52
CA VAL A 141 -8.90 11.74 -0.23
C VAL A 141 -9.31 10.61 0.72
N GLY A 142 -10.42 9.94 0.39
CA GLY A 142 -10.90 8.77 1.11
C GLY A 142 -10.11 7.49 0.79
N ALA A 143 -10.52 6.36 1.36
CA ALA A 143 -9.89 5.08 1.07
C ALA A 143 -9.98 4.73 -0.43
N GLY A 144 -8.85 4.34 -1.02
CA GLY A 144 -8.74 4.06 -2.46
C GLY A 144 -7.73 2.95 -2.79
N GLY A 145 -7.35 2.86 -4.08
CA GLY A 145 -6.45 1.82 -4.57
C GLY A 145 -5.08 1.83 -3.89
N ALA A 146 -4.48 3.00 -3.70
CA ALA A 146 -3.20 3.14 -2.99
C ALA A 146 -3.30 2.68 -1.53
N SER A 147 -4.32 3.14 -0.79
CA SER A 147 -4.55 2.70 0.58
C SER A 147 -4.70 1.18 0.68
N SER A 148 -5.45 0.56 -0.24
CA SER A 148 -5.65 -0.90 -0.29
C SER A 148 -4.35 -1.66 -0.60
N THR A 149 -3.54 -1.15 -1.53
CA THR A 149 -2.21 -1.72 -1.83
C THR A 149 -1.30 -1.66 -0.60
N LEU A 150 -1.25 -0.53 0.11
CA LEU A 150 -0.44 -0.40 1.31
C LEU A 150 -0.91 -1.33 2.43
N SER A 151 -2.22 -1.43 2.70
CA SER A 151 -2.72 -2.35 3.74
C SER A 151 -2.43 -3.81 3.42
N GLN A 152 -2.43 -4.20 2.14
CA GLN A 152 -2.04 -5.54 1.71
C GLN A 152 -0.52 -5.78 1.77
N LEU A 153 0.29 -4.72 1.85
CA LEU A 153 1.74 -4.82 1.99
C LEU A 153 2.17 -4.97 3.44
N ILE A 154 1.42 -4.40 4.38
CA ILE A 154 1.78 -4.32 5.80
C ILE A 154 2.05 -5.71 6.37
N VAL A 155 3.25 -5.92 6.96
CA VAL A 155 3.64 -7.20 7.59
C VAL A 155 2.59 -7.64 8.58
N ASP A 156 2.41 -8.94 8.85
CA ASP A 156 1.45 -9.47 9.84
C ASP A 156 1.98 -9.49 11.29
N GLY A 157 1.07 -9.62 12.27
CA GLY A 157 1.38 -9.76 13.69
C GLY A 157 1.13 -8.52 14.56
N PRO A 158 1.04 -8.69 15.90
CA PRO A 158 0.86 -7.57 16.82
C PRO A 158 2.15 -6.75 16.96
N VAL A 159 1.99 -5.45 17.20
CA VAL A 159 3.08 -4.50 17.47
C VAL A 159 2.75 -3.65 18.70
N GLU A 160 3.76 -3.15 19.41
CA GLU A 160 3.49 -2.26 20.55
C GLU A 160 3.15 -0.86 20.04
N ARG A 161 3.93 -0.32 19.09
CA ARG A 161 3.74 1.04 18.58
C ARG A 161 3.79 1.08 17.06
N ALA A 162 2.77 1.67 16.45
CA ALA A 162 2.72 1.90 15.00
C ALA A 162 2.57 3.39 14.66
N LEU A 163 3.21 3.82 13.58
CA LEU A 163 3.17 5.18 13.04
C LEU A 163 2.61 5.18 11.61
N ASP A 164 1.59 6.00 11.37
CA ASP A 164 1.02 6.31 10.04
C ASP A 164 1.45 7.73 9.63
N VAL A 165 2.42 7.83 8.71
CA VAL A 165 2.97 9.12 8.24
C VAL A 165 2.21 9.56 7.00
N GLY A 166 1.55 10.73 7.08
CA GLY A 166 0.65 11.22 6.03
C GLY A 166 -0.70 10.52 6.08
N THR A 167 -1.32 10.53 7.27
CA THR A 167 -2.50 9.70 7.59
C THR A 167 -3.74 10.01 6.72
N GLY A 168 -3.84 11.22 6.16
CA GLY A 168 -4.96 11.61 5.32
C GLY A 168 -6.31 11.47 6.04
N CYS A 169 -7.16 10.58 5.55
CA CYS A 169 -8.46 10.28 6.18
C CYS A 169 -8.38 9.29 7.37
N GLY A 170 -7.19 8.82 7.75
CA GLY A 170 -6.98 7.90 8.87
C GLY A 170 -7.14 6.42 8.54
N VAL A 171 -7.18 6.05 7.25
CA VAL A 171 -7.48 4.66 6.84
C VAL A 171 -6.39 3.67 7.26
N GLN A 172 -5.11 4.05 7.20
CA GLN A 172 -4.03 3.18 7.68
C GLN A 172 -3.99 3.14 9.19
N ALA A 173 -4.16 4.27 9.88
CA ALA A 173 -4.35 4.29 11.34
C ALA A 173 -5.49 3.37 11.81
N LEU A 174 -6.62 3.31 11.09
CA LEU A 174 -7.71 2.36 11.36
C LEU A 174 -7.30 0.90 11.15
N HIS A 175 -6.57 0.62 10.07
CA HIS A 175 -6.03 -0.72 9.80
C HIS A 175 -5.04 -1.16 10.88
N LEU A 176 -4.22 -0.25 11.39
CA LEU A 176 -3.25 -0.51 12.46
C LEU A 176 -3.90 -0.67 13.84
N ALA A 177 -5.08 -0.10 14.09
CA ALA A 177 -5.68 -0.02 15.41
C ALA A 177 -6.05 -1.38 16.04
N SER A 178 -6.25 -2.42 15.24
CA SER A 178 -6.48 -3.80 15.70
C SER A 178 -5.19 -4.53 16.12
N ARG A 179 -4.03 -4.01 15.71
CA ARG A 179 -2.75 -4.72 15.78
C ARG A 179 -1.69 -4.00 16.60
N ALA A 180 -1.79 -2.67 16.68
CA ALA A 180 -0.92 -1.84 17.47
C ALA A 180 -1.57 -1.50 18.80
N ARG A 181 -0.81 -1.61 19.89
CA ARG A 181 -1.26 -1.14 21.20
C ARG A 181 -1.36 0.39 21.25
N GLU A 182 -0.44 1.07 20.59
CA GLU A 182 -0.45 2.52 20.40
C GLU A 182 -0.35 2.84 18.90
N VAL A 183 -1.30 3.62 18.38
CA VAL A 183 -1.26 4.17 17.02
C VAL A 183 -0.97 5.66 17.12
N VAL A 184 0.07 6.09 16.42
CA VAL A 184 0.37 7.50 16.18
C VAL A 184 0.15 7.79 14.70
N ALA A 185 -0.53 8.87 14.38
CA ALA A 185 -0.82 9.28 13.01
C ALA A 185 -0.46 10.75 12.83
N THR A 186 0.31 11.06 11.78
CA THR A 186 0.78 12.42 11.49
C THR A 186 0.31 12.88 10.12
N ASP A 187 0.04 14.18 10.00
CA ASP A 187 -0.19 14.80 8.70
C ASP A 187 0.24 16.28 8.70
N LEU A 188 0.71 16.77 7.56
CA LEU A 188 1.01 18.19 7.39
C LEU A 188 -0.28 19.01 7.32
N ASN A 189 -1.33 18.45 6.72
CA ASN A 189 -2.61 19.11 6.51
C ASN A 189 -3.46 19.03 7.78
N PRO A 190 -3.74 20.16 8.46
CA PRO A 190 -4.59 20.15 9.67
C PRO A 190 -6.00 19.59 9.39
N ARG A 191 -6.52 19.77 8.17
CA ARG A 191 -7.80 19.18 7.75
C ARG A 191 -7.76 17.66 7.74
N ALA A 192 -6.65 17.06 7.29
CA ALA A 192 -6.45 15.62 7.32
C ALA A 192 -6.43 15.09 8.76
N VAL A 193 -5.64 15.73 9.65
CA VAL A 193 -5.61 15.41 11.09
C VAL A 193 -7.01 15.42 11.70
N ARG A 194 -7.82 16.45 11.38
CA ARG A 194 -9.20 16.58 11.82
C ARG A 194 -10.10 15.45 11.30
N LEU A 195 -10.07 15.15 10.00
CA LEU A 195 -10.92 14.11 9.41
C LEU A 195 -10.51 12.71 9.85
N ALA A 196 -9.21 12.42 9.96
CA ALA A 196 -8.69 11.19 10.55
C ALA A 196 -9.20 11.00 12.00
N GLY A 197 -9.19 12.07 12.82
CA GLY A 197 -9.76 12.03 14.16
C GLY A 197 -11.26 11.69 14.19
N ILE A 198 -12.03 12.17 13.22
CA ILE A 198 -13.45 11.80 13.08
C ILE A 198 -13.57 10.33 12.67
N SER A 199 -12.80 9.86 11.68
CA SER A 199 -12.78 8.46 11.24
C SER A 199 -12.48 7.49 12.39
N LEU A 200 -11.44 7.79 13.17
CA LEU A 200 -11.02 7.01 14.33
C LEU A 200 -12.11 6.99 15.41
N ALA A 201 -12.66 8.17 15.78
CA ALA A 201 -13.72 8.27 16.77
C ALA A 201 -14.99 7.52 16.37
N LEU A 202 -15.43 7.64 15.10
CA LEU A 202 -16.59 6.93 14.57
C LEU A 202 -16.35 5.42 14.53
N SER A 203 -15.13 4.98 14.29
CA SER A 203 -14.74 3.56 14.27
C SER A 203 -14.47 2.98 15.67
N GLY A 204 -14.54 3.79 16.72
CA GLY A 204 -14.31 3.34 18.10
C GLY A 204 -12.85 3.22 18.50
N VAL A 205 -11.95 3.82 17.72
CA VAL A 205 -10.52 3.94 18.05
C VAL A 205 -10.32 5.27 18.77
N THR A 206 -10.29 5.25 20.10
CA THR A 206 -10.26 6.49 20.91
C THR A 206 -8.88 6.90 21.41
N ASP A 207 -7.91 5.98 21.35
CA ASP A 207 -6.63 6.13 22.05
C ASP A 207 -5.47 6.45 21.08
N ALA A 208 -5.77 6.62 19.79
CA ALA A 208 -4.79 7.04 18.79
C ALA A 208 -4.32 8.50 19.05
N ARG A 209 -3.02 8.73 18.90
CA ARG A 209 -2.43 10.06 18.97
C ARG A 209 -2.34 10.65 17.56
N LEU A 210 -2.88 11.85 17.39
CA LEU A 210 -2.91 12.57 16.12
C LEU A 210 -2.10 13.86 16.27
N GLU A 211 -1.10 14.04 15.41
CA GLU A 211 -0.21 15.20 15.47
C GLU A 211 -0.09 15.87 14.09
N GLN A 212 -0.03 17.19 14.08
CA GLN A 212 0.20 17.95 12.85
C GLN A 212 1.70 18.22 12.66
N GLY A 213 2.23 17.94 11.47
CA GLY A 213 3.55 18.38 11.05
C GLY A 213 4.12 17.59 9.88
N SER A 214 5.32 17.96 9.44
CA SER A 214 5.93 17.35 8.25
C SER A 214 6.61 16.03 8.61
N LEU A 215 6.32 14.97 7.86
CA LEU A 215 7.00 13.68 7.93
C LEU A 215 7.16 13.19 9.40
N TYR A 216 8.41 13.07 9.88
CA TYR A 216 8.74 12.60 11.22
C TYR A 216 8.89 13.71 12.27
N GLU A 217 8.79 14.99 11.90
CA GLU A 217 8.97 16.12 12.83
C GLU A 217 8.13 16.01 14.11
N PRO A 218 6.83 15.63 14.05
CA PRO A 218 5.99 15.56 15.26
C PRO A 218 6.39 14.44 16.23
N VAL A 219 7.18 13.47 15.77
CA VAL A 219 7.58 12.28 16.52
C VAL A 219 9.11 12.18 16.68
N ALA A 220 9.78 13.34 16.62
CA ALA A 220 11.22 13.44 16.81
C ALA A 220 11.67 12.77 18.13
N GLY A 221 12.62 11.84 18.02
CA GLY A 221 13.16 11.09 19.16
C GLY A 221 12.32 9.87 19.58
N GLU A 222 11.18 9.61 18.93
CA GLU A 222 10.36 8.44 19.17
C GLU A 222 10.67 7.30 18.19
N ARG A 223 10.46 6.06 18.66
CA ARG A 223 10.67 4.84 17.88
C ARG A 223 9.42 3.95 17.84
N PHE A 224 9.23 3.25 16.72
CA PHE A 224 8.06 2.46 16.39
C PHE A 224 8.47 1.09 15.87
N ASP A 225 7.64 0.09 16.12
CA ASP A 225 7.84 -1.26 15.58
C ASP A 225 7.35 -1.36 14.13
N LEU A 226 6.43 -0.48 13.75
CA LEU A 226 5.88 -0.41 12.40
C LEU A 226 5.64 1.05 12.00
N ILE A 227 6.21 1.45 10.87
CA ILE A 227 5.97 2.73 10.21
C ILE A 227 5.33 2.43 8.85
N VAL A 228 4.25 3.10 8.53
CA VAL A 228 3.60 3.00 7.22
C VAL A 228 3.43 4.39 6.63
N SER A 229 3.54 4.49 5.30
CA SER A 229 3.26 5.75 4.62
C SER A 229 2.75 5.54 3.20
N ASN A 230 1.69 6.27 2.86
CA ASN A 230 1.32 6.55 1.48
C ASN A 230 1.60 8.04 1.23
N PRO A 231 2.88 8.41 1.02
CA PRO A 231 3.28 9.80 1.00
C PRO A 231 2.78 10.52 -0.25
N PRO A 232 2.87 11.86 -0.30
CA PRO A 232 2.56 12.63 -1.50
C PRO A 232 3.67 12.46 -2.56
N PHE A 233 3.76 11.27 -3.16
CA PHE A 233 4.81 10.85 -4.08
C PHE A 233 4.62 11.33 -5.54
N VAL A 234 3.57 12.10 -5.84
CA VAL A 234 3.31 12.57 -7.19
C VAL A 234 4.32 13.64 -7.57
N ILE A 235 5.19 13.28 -8.52
CA ILE A 235 6.17 14.18 -9.12
C ILE A 235 5.44 15.16 -10.05
N THR A 236 5.48 16.46 -9.70
CA THR A 236 4.81 17.57 -10.40
C THR A 236 5.80 18.74 -10.60
N PRO A 237 5.55 19.68 -11.53
CA PRO A 237 6.30 20.93 -11.60
C PRO A 237 6.25 21.78 -10.32
N ASP A 238 7.32 22.56 -10.11
CA ASP A 238 7.84 23.37 -8.97
C ASP A 238 6.97 23.84 -7.78
N SER A 239 5.64 23.76 -7.80
CA SER A 239 4.82 24.07 -6.62
C SER A 239 3.69 23.06 -6.44
N SER A 240 3.60 22.47 -5.24
CA SER A 240 2.49 21.56 -4.93
C SER A 240 1.17 22.33 -5.03
N ARG A 241 0.24 21.78 -5.81
CA ARG A 241 -1.13 22.27 -5.90
C ARG A 241 -2.06 21.48 -4.99
N TYR A 242 -1.77 20.20 -4.79
CA TYR A 242 -2.61 19.26 -4.06
C TYR A 242 -1.81 18.52 -2.99
N THR A 243 -1.89 18.98 -1.74
CA THR A 243 -1.06 18.51 -0.61
C THR A 243 -1.21 17.01 -0.32
N TYR A 244 -2.33 16.38 -0.70
CA TYR A 244 -2.56 14.95 -0.47
C TYR A 244 -1.76 14.02 -1.39
N ARG A 245 -1.18 14.53 -2.48
CA ARG A 245 -0.45 13.72 -3.46
C ARG A 245 0.85 14.35 -3.94
N GLU A 246 1.00 15.67 -3.85
CA GLU A 246 2.17 16.42 -4.31
C GLU A 246 2.97 16.95 -3.13
N SER A 247 4.30 16.91 -3.24
CA SER A 247 5.24 17.49 -2.29
C SER A 247 5.84 18.78 -2.85
N ASP A 248 6.22 19.71 -1.99
CA ASP A 248 7.03 20.87 -2.37
C ASP A 248 8.52 20.51 -2.57
N LEU A 249 8.90 19.27 -2.28
CA LEU A 249 10.24 18.75 -2.54
C LEU A 249 10.36 18.35 -4.02
N PRO A 250 11.52 18.59 -4.65
CA PRO A 250 11.71 18.32 -6.07
C PRO A 250 11.72 16.82 -6.37
N GLY A 251 11.08 16.42 -7.47
CA GLY A 251 11.13 15.04 -7.97
C GLY A 251 10.62 14.03 -6.93
N ASP A 252 11.42 12.99 -6.70
CA ASP A 252 11.12 11.90 -5.77
C ASP A 252 11.82 12.05 -4.40
N THR A 253 12.25 13.27 -4.07
CA THR A 253 12.98 13.57 -2.83
C THR A 253 12.17 13.23 -1.58
N VAL A 254 10.85 13.42 -1.59
CA VAL A 254 9.99 13.07 -0.44
C VAL A 254 10.06 11.58 -0.07
N CYS A 255 10.07 10.70 -1.08
CA CYS A 255 10.24 9.26 -0.88
C CYS A 255 11.64 8.96 -0.33
N ALA A 256 12.67 9.57 -0.91
CA ALA A 256 14.06 9.40 -0.47
C ALA A 256 14.29 9.85 0.98
N GLU A 257 13.70 10.98 1.39
CA GLU A 257 13.78 11.47 2.77
C GLU A 257 13.06 10.55 3.76
N LEU A 258 11.86 10.08 3.41
CA LEU A 258 11.12 9.12 4.23
C LEU A 258 11.90 7.84 4.49
N VAL A 259 12.54 7.30 3.46
CA VAL A 259 13.39 6.10 3.54
C VAL A 259 14.62 6.37 4.41
N ARG A 260 15.35 7.47 4.15
CA ARG A 260 16.61 7.78 4.84
C ARG A 260 16.42 8.10 6.32
N GLN A 261 15.29 8.68 6.70
CA GLN A 261 15.00 9.05 8.09
C GLN A 261 14.37 7.90 8.90
N ALA A 262 13.76 6.91 8.24
CA ALA A 262 13.10 5.78 8.92
C ALA A 262 13.94 5.08 10.01
N PRO A 263 15.25 4.78 9.84
CA PRO A 263 16.04 4.07 10.85
C PRO A 263 16.12 4.77 12.21
N ALA A 264 16.06 6.11 12.23
CA ALA A 264 16.06 6.89 13.47
C ALA A 264 14.77 6.67 14.28
N HIS A 265 13.70 6.23 13.63
CA HIS A 265 12.36 6.05 14.17
C HIS A 265 11.93 4.59 14.27
N LEU A 266 12.78 3.62 13.92
CA LEU A 266 12.48 2.20 14.05
C LEU A 266 13.05 1.62 15.35
N THR A 267 12.30 0.75 16.02
CA THR A 267 12.84 -0.19 17.02
C THR A 267 13.69 -1.26 16.31
N GLU A 268 14.50 -2.02 17.06
CA GLU A 268 15.25 -3.14 16.48
C GLU A 268 14.29 -4.19 15.93
N GLY A 269 14.48 -4.62 14.68
CA GLY A 269 13.56 -5.50 13.96
C GLY A 269 12.27 -4.84 13.47
N GLY A 270 12.09 -3.55 13.74
CA GLY A 270 10.91 -2.79 13.29
C GLY A 270 10.88 -2.60 11.78
N TRP A 271 9.69 -2.43 11.23
CA TRP A 271 9.43 -2.32 9.79
C TRP A 271 9.03 -0.90 9.37
N CYS A 272 9.50 -0.45 8.21
CA CYS A 272 8.95 0.73 7.53
C CYS A 272 8.47 0.33 6.13
N GLN A 273 7.21 0.61 5.80
CA GLN A 273 6.57 0.14 4.57
C GLN A 273 5.89 1.29 3.87
N ILE A 274 6.40 1.65 2.70
CA ILE A 274 5.95 2.84 1.98
C ILE A 274 5.57 2.52 0.54
N LEU A 275 4.54 3.19 0.04
CA LEU A 275 4.35 3.33 -1.40
C LEU A 275 5.24 4.45 -1.91
N ALA A 276 5.77 4.30 -3.13
CA ALA A 276 6.66 5.29 -3.69
C ALA A 276 6.56 5.33 -5.22
N ASN A 277 6.74 6.54 -5.75
CA ASN A 277 7.11 6.75 -7.14
C ASN A 277 8.55 7.25 -7.20
N TRP A 278 9.25 6.94 -8.28
CA TRP A 278 10.61 7.42 -8.54
C TRP A 278 10.86 7.66 -10.02
N VAL A 279 11.72 8.62 -10.33
CA VAL A 279 12.04 8.97 -11.72
C VAL A 279 13.04 8.00 -12.36
N HIS A 280 12.89 7.76 -13.64
CA HIS A 280 13.89 7.14 -14.52
C HIS A 280 14.48 8.26 -15.37
N ARG A 281 15.81 8.42 -15.35
CA ARG A 281 16.51 9.48 -16.09
C ARG A 281 17.45 8.88 -17.13
N ASP A 282 17.72 9.64 -18.18
CA ASP A 282 18.75 9.25 -19.16
C ASP A 282 20.12 9.11 -18.49
N GLY A 283 20.75 7.95 -18.65
CA GLY A 283 22.10 7.68 -18.16
C GLY A 283 22.20 7.31 -16.68
N ASP A 284 21.08 7.32 -15.94
CA ASP A 284 21.01 6.85 -14.54
C ASP A 284 20.49 5.41 -14.49
N ASP A 285 21.15 4.55 -13.72
CA ASP A 285 20.55 3.29 -13.30
C ASP A 285 19.60 3.57 -12.12
N TRP A 286 18.29 3.36 -12.35
CA TRP A 286 17.29 3.61 -11.32
C TRP A 286 17.46 2.65 -10.13
N GLU A 287 17.95 1.43 -10.36
CA GLU A 287 18.14 0.42 -9.32
C GLU A 287 19.19 0.90 -8.32
N ASP A 288 20.34 1.35 -8.82
CA ASP A 288 21.42 1.91 -8.00
C ASP A 288 20.97 3.19 -7.27
N ARG A 289 20.25 4.08 -7.95
CA ARG A 289 19.81 5.36 -7.38
C ARG A 289 18.83 5.17 -6.23
N VAL A 290 17.78 4.37 -6.44
CA VAL A 290 16.75 4.11 -5.43
C VAL A 290 17.27 3.16 -4.36
N GLY A 291 18.08 2.16 -4.72
CA GLY A 291 18.81 1.32 -3.77
C GLY A 291 19.71 2.16 -2.85
N GLY A 292 20.35 3.19 -3.40
CA GLY A 292 21.14 4.18 -2.66
C GLY A 292 20.36 5.03 -1.65
N TRP A 293 19.02 5.01 -1.64
CA TRP A 293 18.24 5.60 -0.56
C TRP A 293 18.28 4.74 0.71
N VAL A 294 18.41 3.42 0.53
CA VAL A 294 18.46 2.45 1.63
C VAL A 294 19.90 2.11 2.01
N THR A 295 20.81 2.02 1.04
CA THR A 295 22.21 1.68 1.30
C THR A 295 22.83 2.67 2.29
N GLY A 296 23.48 2.14 3.33
CA GLY A 296 24.10 2.96 4.38
C GLY A 296 23.16 3.43 5.49
N THR A 297 21.86 3.14 5.41
CA THR A 297 20.90 3.44 6.49
C THR A 297 21.00 2.48 7.68
N GLY A 298 21.66 1.32 7.48
CA GLY A 298 21.70 0.22 8.45
C GLY A 298 20.43 -0.65 8.45
N CYS A 299 19.43 -0.33 7.62
CA CYS A 299 18.25 -1.16 7.42
C CYS A 299 18.42 -2.09 6.22
N SER A 300 17.89 -3.29 6.33
CA SER A 300 17.64 -4.15 5.18
C SER A 300 16.47 -3.59 4.37
N GLY A 301 16.57 -3.61 3.05
CA GLY A 301 15.61 -3.02 2.13
C GLY A 301 15.16 -3.97 1.04
N TRP A 302 13.87 -3.90 0.74
CA TRP A 302 13.27 -4.51 -0.44
C TRP A 302 12.51 -3.44 -1.23
N VAL A 303 13.06 -3.06 -2.38
CA VAL A 303 12.49 -2.09 -3.31
C VAL A 303 11.93 -2.84 -4.49
N VAL A 304 10.64 -2.63 -4.77
CA VAL A 304 9.95 -3.35 -5.86
C VAL A 304 9.30 -2.36 -6.80
N GLN A 305 9.75 -2.34 -8.05
CA GLN A 305 9.00 -1.71 -9.14
C GLN A 305 7.89 -2.65 -9.60
N ARG A 306 6.65 -2.15 -9.61
CA ARG A 306 5.47 -2.88 -10.08
C ARG A 306 5.00 -2.41 -11.45
N ASP A 307 5.25 -1.15 -11.76
CA ASP A 307 4.91 -0.55 -13.05
C ASP A 307 5.89 0.57 -13.41
N VAL A 308 5.95 0.91 -14.69
CA VAL A 308 6.63 2.11 -15.18
C VAL A 308 5.75 2.77 -16.23
N GLN A 309 5.58 4.08 -16.14
CA GLN A 309 4.86 4.87 -17.13
C GLN A 309 5.81 5.83 -17.82
N ASP A 310 5.56 6.11 -19.09
CA ASP A 310 6.22 7.24 -19.75
C ASP A 310 5.64 8.59 -19.24
N PRO A 311 6.33 9.72 -19.50
CA PRO A 311 5.88 11.04 -19.04
C PRO A 311 4.46 11.40 -19.48
N ALA A 312 4.03 11.02 -20.69
CA ALA A 312 2.71 11.34 -21.22
C ALA A 312 1.61 10.55 -20.49
N GLU A 313 1.80 9.23 -20.34
CA GLU A 313 0.89 8.37 -19.57
C GLU A 313 0.75 8.84 -18.12
N TYR A 314 1.86 9.25 -17.51
CA TYR A 314 1.90 9.76 -16.13
C TYR A 314 1.09 11.06 -15.98
N VAL A 315 1.27 12.01 -16.90
CA VAL A 315 0.49 13.27 -16.93
C VAL A 315 -1.00 12.99 -17.08
N GLU A 316 -1.37 12.08 -17.99
CA GLU A 316 -2.77 11.71 -18.22
C GLU A 316 -3.43 11.13 -16.98
N LEU A 317 -2.73 10.23 -16.27
CA LEU A 317 -3.19 9.65 -15.02
C LEU A 317 -3.54 10.74 -13.99
N TRP A 318 -2.60 11.65 -13.71
CA TRP A 318 -2.75 12.61 -12.62
C TRP A 318 -3.65 13.80 -12.94
N LEU A 319 -3.69 14.25 -14.20
CA LEU A 319 -4.65 15.26 -14.65
C LEU A 319 -6.08 14.71 -14.72
N ARG A 320 -6.24 13.41 -15.01
CA ARG A 320 -7.55 12.74 -14.91
C ARG A 320 -7.99 12.61 -13.45
N ASP A 321 -7.08 12.24 -12.56
CA ASP A 321 -7.34 12.13 -11.11
C ASP A 321 -7.82 13.46 -10.51
N SER A 322 -7.19 14.59 -10.87
CA SER A 322 -7.61 15.93 -10.44
C SER A 322 -8.83 16.47 -11.21
N CYS A 323 -9.49 15.66 -12.06
CA CYS A 323 -10.63 16.05 -12.88
C CYS A 323 -10.35 17.24 -13.81
N GLU A 324 -9.09 17.43 -14.20
CA GLU A 324 -8.67 18.52 -15.09
C GLU A 324 -8.79 18.11 -16.56
N HIS A 325 -8.85 16.81 -16.86
CA HIS A 325 -9.10 16.30 -18.20
C HIS A 325 -10.42 16.85 -18.77
N GLY A 326 -10.36 17.46 -19.96
CA GLY A 326 -11.50 18.12 -20.61
C GLY A 326 -11.78 19.54 -20.13
N THR A 327 -10.99 20.09 -19.20
CA THR A 327 -11.06 21.52 -18.82
C THR A 327 -10.24 22.40 -19.77
N PRO A 328 -10.51 23.72 -19.87
CA PRO A 328 -9.70 24.63 -20.69
C PRO A 328 -8.21 24.67 -20.33
N GLU A 329 -7.86 24.36 -19.08
CA GLU A 329 -6.46 24.37 -18.59
C GLU A 329 -5.69 23.08 -18.91
N TYR A 330 -6.37 22.02 -19.34
CA TYR A 330 -5.78 20.68 -19.51
C TYR A 330 -4.52 20.71 -20.38
N THR A 331 -4.63 21.24 -21.61
CA THR A 331 -3.51 21.26 -22.57
C THR A 331 -2.33 22.08 -22.07
N ARG A 332 -2.59 23.25 -21.46
CA ARG A 332 -1.52 24.10 -20.92
C ARG A 332 -0.78 23.42 -19.78
N ARG A 333 -1.50 22.70 -18.91
CA ARG A 333 -0.89 21.97 -17.79
C ARG A 333 -0.16 20.73 -18.25
N TYR A 334 -0.71 20.01 -19.23
CA TYR A 334 -0.05 18.88 -19.85
C TYR A 334 1.31 19.28 -20.41
N ASP A 335 1.33 20.35 -21.21
CA ASP A 335 2.54 20.93 -21.81
C ASP A 335 3.56 21.32 -20.73
N ALA A 336 3.13 22.01 -19.68
CA ALA A 336 4.00 22.40 -18.57
C ALA A 336 4.61 21.21 -17.79
N TRP A 337 3.89 20.09 -17.68
CA TRP A 337 4.44 18.87 -17.08
C TRP A 337 5.44 18.19 -18.01
N LEU A 338 5.17 18.13 -19.31
CA LEU A 338 6.13 17.58 -20.28
C LEU A 338 7.41 18.42 -20.33
N ASP A 339 7.30 19.75 -20.40
CA ASP A 339 8.44 20.68 -20.35
C ASP A 339 9.30 20.44 -19.11
N TYR A 340 8.66 20.20 -17.95
CA TYR A 340 9.35 19.86 -16.72
C TYR A 340 10.09 18.53 -16.85
N PHE A 341 9.43 17.46 -17.29
CA PHE A 341 10.07 16.15 -17.44
C PHE A 341 11.21 16.16 -18.46
N GLU A 342 11.06 16.87 -19.57
CA GLU A 342 12.12 17.05 -20.57
C GLU A 342 13.33 17.78 -20.00
N ARG A 343 13.11 18.90 -19.30
CA ARG A 343 14.18 19.66 -18.64
C ARG A 343 14.94 18.85 -17.60
N GLU A 344 14.24 18.03 -16.82
CA GLU A 344 14.82 17.20 -15.77
C GLU A 344 15.37 15.86 -16.29
N GLY A 345 15.30 15.62 -17.61
CA GLY A 345 15.80 14.40 -18.25
C GLY A 345 15.03 13.14 -17.87
N ILE A 346 13.77 13.27 -17.45
CA ILE A 346 12.93 12.18 -16.96
C ILE A 346 12.29 11.45 -18.16
N LYS A 347 12.54 10.15 -18.28
CA LYS A 347 12.03 9.28 -19.36
C LYS A 347 10.99 8.27 -18.93
N GLY A 348 10.84 8.07 -17.63
CA GLY A 348 9.84 7.20 -17.06
C GLY A 348 9.66 7.48 -15.59
N ILE A 349 8.53 7.03 -15.06
CA ILE A 349 8.22 7.11 -13.65
C ILE A 349 7.87 5.70 -13.18
N GLY A 350 8.70 5.16 -12.29
CA GLY A 350 8.47 3.88 -11.62
C GLY A 350 7.44 4.03 -10.51
N PHE A 351 6.58 3.02 -10.37
CA PHE A 351 5.59 2.90 -9.30
C PHE A 351 5.86 1.62 -8.53
N GLY A 352 5.82 1.70 -7.21
CA GLY A 352 6.13 0.54 -6.40
C GLY A 352 6.01 0.76 -4.91
N TRP A 353 6.74 -0.07 -4.19
CA TRP A 353 6.85 0.03 -2.74
C TRP A 353 8.28 -0.22 -2.28
N ILE A 354 8.57 0.30 -1.09
CA ILE A 354 9.84 0.12 -0.40
C ILE A 354 9.51 -0.41 1.00
N CYS A 355 10.07 -1.57 1.33
CA CYS A 355 10.00 -2.16 2.66
C CYS A 355 11.38 -2.13 3.30
N LEU A 356 11.49 -1.58 4.50
CA LEU A 356 12.69 -1.57 5.31
C LEU A 356 12.47 -2.41 6.56
N ARG A 357 13.51 -3.09 7.01
CA ARG A 357 13.58 -3.66 8.35
C ARG A 357 14.83 -3.18 9.04
N ASN A 358 14.70 -2.70 10.27
CA ASN A 358 15.81 -2.24 11.08
C ASN A 358 16.64 -3.41 11.61
N ASP A 359 17.57 -3.87 10.78
CA ASP A 359 18.50 -4.95 11.05
C ASP A 359 19.89 -4.43 11.45
N VAL A 360 20.00 -3.26 12.11
CA VAL A 360 21.29 -2.60 12.42
C VAL A 360 22.32 -3.50 13.12
N ALA A 361 21.91 -4.58 13.78
CA ALA A 361 22.79 -5.59 14.34
C ALA A 361 23.42 -6.56 13.30
N GLN A 362 23.13 -6.39 12.01
CA GLN A 362 23.05 -7.52 11.08
C GLN A 362 23.22 -7.04 9.61
N ASP A 363 24.47 -6.92 9.12
CA ASP A 363 24.89 -6.59 7.73
C ASP A 363 23.73 -6.29 6.75
N ALA A 364 23.27 -5.04 6.74
CA ALA A 364 22.09 -4.60 5.99
C ALA A 364 22.21 -4.90 4.48
N THR A 365 21.17 -5.49 3.89
CA THR A 365 21.09 -5.76 2.45
C THR A 365 20.06 -4.89 1.79
N VAL A 366 20.32 -4.44 0.57
CA VAL A 366 19.32 -3.83 -0.28
C VAL A 366 19.07 -4.72 -1.49
N ARG A 367 17.82 -5.13 -1.69
CA ARG A 367 17.35 -5.81 -2.89
C ARG A 367 16.44 -4.85 -3.66
N VAL A 368 16.81 -4.56 -4.89
CA VAL A 368 16.00 -3.78 -5.83
C VAL A 368 15.62 -4.69 -6.97
N GLU A 369 14.33 -4.75 -7.32
CA GLU A 369 13.87 -5.58 -8.43
C GLU A 369 12.59 -5.05 -9.08
N GLU A 370 12.35 -5.48 -10.31
CA GLU A 370 11.11 -5.27 -11.01
C GLU A 370 10.26 -6.55 -11.01
N LEU A 371 9.01 -6.45 -10.54
CA LEU A 371 8.03 -7.53 -10.55
C LEU A 371 6.78 -7.04 -11.29
N ARG A 372 6.66 -7.34 -12.59
CA ARG A 372 5.45 -6.98 -13.37
C ARG A 372 4.40 -8.09 -13.42
N HIS A 373 4.78 -9.32 -13.15
CA HIS A 373 3.85 -10.45 -13.15
C HIS A 373 2.92 -10.43 -11.93
N GLU A 374 1.84 -11.21 -12.02
CA GLU A 374 0.90 -11.38 -10.92
C GLU A 374 1.58 -12.06 -9.73
N ILE A 375 1.40 -11.50 -8.53
CA ILE A 375 1.86 -12.08 -7.27
C ILE A 375 0.64 -12.36 -6.38
N GLU A 376 0.78 -13.27 -5.43
CA GLU A 376 -0.23 -13.49 -4.41
C GLU A 376 -0.42 -12.24 -3.56
N ARG A 377 -1.65 -12.00 -3.12
CA ARG A 377 -2.01 -10.89 -2.23
C ARG A 377 -2.90 -11.44 -1.12
N PRO A 378 -2.78 -10.94 0.13
CA PRO A 378 -1.88 -9.87 0.57
C PRO A 378 -0.40 -10.28 0.61
N VAL A 379 0.51 -9.31 0.48
CA VAL A 379 1.97 -9.47 0.51
C VAL A 379 2.51 -9.56 1.95
N GLY A 380 1.88 -8.81 2.86
CA GLY A 380 2.21 -8.75 4.30
C GLY A 380 2.55 -10.08 4.97
N PRO A 381 1.72 -11.15 4.82
CA PRO A 381 1.95 -12.43 5.48
C PRO A 381 3.25 -13.12 5.13
N TYR A 382 3.75 -12.94 3.90
CA TYR A 382 4.96 -13.64 3.42
C TYR A 382 6.15 -12.70 3.20
N LEU A 383 5.99 -11.39 3.42
CA LEU A 383 7.07 -10.40 3.30
C LEU A 383 8.29 -10.71 4.21
N PRO A 384 8.12 -11.13 5.48
CA PRO A 384 9.27 -11.51 6.31
C PRO A 384 10.12 -12.62 5.69
N ASP A 385 9.50 -13.64 5.08
CA ASP A 385 10.22 -14.73 4.41
C ASP A 385 11.03 -14.22 3.20
N VAL A 386 10.51 -13.23 2.47
CA VAL A 386 11.21 -12.62 1.32
C VAL A 386 12.47 -11.90 1.77
N VAL A 387 12.36 -11.06 2.79
CA VAL A 387 13.50 -10.32 3.33
C VAL A 387 14.49 -11.26 3.99
N ASP A 388 14.04 -12.21 4.83
CA ASP A 388 14.90 -13.18 5.48
C ASP A 388 15.65 -14.07 4.49
N GLY A 389 14.99 -14.53 3.42
CA GLY A 389 15.63 -15.31 2.36
C GLY A 389 16.75 -14.54 1.68
N ALA A 390 16.51 -13.28 1.31
CA ALA A 390 17.51 -12.40 0.70
C ALA A 390 18.71 -12.14 1.64
N MET A 391 18.44 -11.82 2.92
CA MET A 391 19.47 -11.62 3.94
C MET A 391 20.31 -12.87 4.17
N THR A 392 19.64 -14.02 4.31
CA THR A 392 20.29 -15.30 4.59
C THR A 392 21.21 -15.70 3.45
N ALA A 393 20.75 -15.53 2.21
CA ALA A 393 21.54 -15.83 1.03
C ALA A 393 22.87 -15.05 1.00
N LEU A 394 22.84 -13.75 1.28
CA LEU A 394 24.05 -12.92 1.22
C LEU A 394 25.07 -13.20 2.31
N ARG A 395 24.62 -13.68 3.48
CA ARG A 395 25.51 -14.00 4.61
C ARG A 395 26.19 -15.35 4.49
N LEU A 396 25.64 -16.26 3.69
CA LEU A 396 26.18 -17.61 3.56
C LEU A 396 27.38 -17.64 2.62
N THR A 397 28.56 -17.86 3.21
CA THR A 397 29.75 -18.30 2.48
C THR A 397 29.52 -19.67 1.84
N ASP A 398 30.28 -20.02 0.80
CA ASP A 398 30.15 -21.32 0.14
C ASP A 398 30.32 -22.48 1.13
N ALA A 399 31.30 -22.38 2.03
CA ALA A 399 31.53 -23.38 3.06
C ALA A 399 30.35 -23.50 4.04
N ALA A 400 29.76 -22.38 4.44
CA ALA A 400 28.59 -22.36 5.30
C ALA A 400 27.37 -22.95 4.59
N LEU A 401 27.15 -22.61 3.32
CA LEU A 401 26.04 -23.11 2.51
C LEU A 401 26.15 -24.62 2.27
N LEU A 402 27.35 -25.13 1.98
CA LEU A 402 27.60 -26.57 1.83
C LEU A 402 27.37 -27.34 3.15
N SER A 403 27.50 -26.68 4.29
CA SER A 403 27.25 -27.26 5.62
C SER A 403 25.83 -27.03 6.12
N ALA A 404 25.06 -26.17 5.45
CA ALA A 404 23.71 -25.80 5.85
C ALA A 404 22.71 -26.90 5.50
N HIS A 405 21.65 -26.97 6.30
CA HIS A 405 20.47 -27.76 5.99
C HIS A 405 19.52 -26.87 5.20
N VAL A 406 19.16 -27.28 3.99
CA VAL A 406 18.32 -26.50 3.08
C VAL A 406 17.12 -27.35 2.68
N ALA A 407 15.95 -26.74 2.67
CA ALA A 407 14.69 -27.36 2.27
C ALA A 407 14.08 -26.60 1.08
N LEU A 408 13.41 -27.32 0.19
CA LEU A 408 12.59 -26.71 -0.85
C LEU A 408 11.45 -25.91 -0.20
N ALA A 409 11.19 -24.70 -0.69
CA ALA A 409 10.07 -23.91 -0.21
C ALA A 409 8.73 -24.60 -0.55
N PRO A 410 7.72 -24.56 0.36
CA PRO A 410 6.41 -25.11 0.07
C PRO A 410 5.80 -24.54 -1.21
N GLY A 411 5.06 -25.37 -1.95
CA GLY A 411 4.35 -24.93 -3.17
C GLY A 411 5.24 -24.75 -4.41
N VAL A 412 6.55 -24.97 -4.32
CA VAL A 412 7.43 -25.00 -5.50
C VAL A 412 7.18 -26.28 -6.30
N VAL A 413 6.99 -26.13 -7.61
CA VAL A 413 6.82 -27.23 -8.56
C VAL A 413 7.87 -27.18 -9.66
N GLU A 414 8.20 -28.35 -10.20
CA GLU A 414 9.10 -28.48 -11.34
C GLU A 414 8.31 -28.60 -12.65
N GLU A 415 8.69 -27.80 -13.65
CA GLU A 415 8.18 -27.89 -15.03
C GLU A 415 9.33 -28.23 -15.98
N ARG A 416 9.16 -29.31 -16.75
CA ARG A 416 10.10 -29.72 -17.81
C ARG A 416 9.54 -29.39 -19.17
N VAL A 417 10.28 -28.63 -19.95
CA VAL A 417 9.92 -28.26 -21.34
C VAL A 417 10.90 -28.91 -22.30
N GLY A 418 10.38 -29.65 -23.27
CA GLY A 418 11.17 -30.31 -24.30
C GLY A 418 10.30 -30.88 -25.41
N ARG A 419 10.94 -31.40 -26.47
CA ARG A 419 10.22 -32.06 -27.57
C ARG A 419 9.55 -33.34 -27.05
N PRO A 420 8.27 -33.60 -27.40
CA PRO A 420 7.63 -34.86 -27.06
C PRO A 420 8.45 -36.07 -27.51
N GLY A 421 8.75 -36.97 -26.57
CA GLY A 421 9.54 -38.18 -26.82
C GLY A 421 11.07 -38.01 -26.75
N ALA A 422 11.59 -36.80 -26.48
CA ALA A 422 13.01 -36.63 -26.20
C ALA A 422 13.36 -37.18 -24.80
N PRO A 423 14.54 -37.81 -24.63
CA PRO A 423 14.96 -38.36 -23.34
C PRO A 423 15.27 -37.25 -22.32
N ASP A 424 15.79 -36.11 -22.79
CA ASP A 424 16.19 -34.98 -21.95
C ASP A 424 15.37 -33.73 -22.26
N PRO A 425 15.00 -32.93 -21.23
CA PRO A 425 14.30 -31.66 -21.43
C PRO A 425 15.25 -30.59 -22.00
N GLU A 426 14.71 -29.66 -22.80
CA GLU A 426 15.43 -28.47 -23.26
C GLU A 426 15.57 -27.42 -22.13
N LYS A 427 14.59 -27.39 -21.21
CA LYS A 427 14.57 -26.49 -20.05
C LYS A 427 13.93 -27.18 -18.84
N ILE A 428 14.51 -26.92 -17.67
CA ILE A 428 13.92 -27.25 -16.38
C ILE A 428 13.63 -25.92 -15.67
N LEU A 429 12.42 -25.77 -15.15
CA LEU A 429 11.95 -24.58 -14.45
C LEU A 429 11.46 -24.97 -13.06
N LEU A 430 11.82 -24.17 -12.05
CA LEU A 430 11.15 -24.18 -10.76
C LEU A 430 10.13 -23.04 -10.75
N ARG A 431 8.90 -23.32 -10.32
CA ARG A 431 7.82 -22.34 -10.20
C ARG A 431 7.28 -22.29 -8.79
N GLN A 432 7.22 -21.10 -8.22
CA GLN A 432 6.42 -20.84 -7.03
C GLN A 432 4.95 -20.74 -7.44
N ARG A 433 4.06 -21.51 -6.81
CA ARG A 433 2.60 -21.38 -7.02
C ARG A 433 2.00 -20.24 -6.19
N ASP A 434 2.65 -19.94 -5.09
CA ASP A 434 2.21 -19.02 -4.05
C ASP A 434 3.24 -17.89 -3.88
N GLY A 435 2.91 -16.88 -3.07
CA GLY A 435 3.76 -15.72 -2.78
C GLY A 435 4.12 -14.92 -4.03
N LEU A 436 5.42 -14.74 -4.28
CA LEU A 436 5.92 -13.94 -5.41
C LEU A 436 5.80 -14.62 -6.78
N ARG A 437 5.35 -15.88 -6.82
CA ARG A 437 5.10 -16.63 -8.07
C ARG A 437 6.27 -16.58 -9.06
N ARG A 438 7.50 -16.60 -8.54
CA ARG A 438 8.71 -16.55 -9.35
C ARG A 438 8.88 -17.82 -10.18
N VAL A 439 9.63 -17.66 -11.26
CA VAL A 439 10.03 -18.75 -12.15
C VAL A 439 11.54 -18.68 -12.32
N ALA A 440 12.25 -19.72 -11.90
CA ALA A 440 13.69 -19.83 -12.09
C ALA A 440 13.98 -20.92 -13.11
N ARG A 441 14.81 -20.59 -14.11
CA ARG A 441 15.40 -21.62 -14.98
C ARG A 441 16.59 -22.24 -14.24
N VAL A 442 16.58 -23.55 -14.12
CA VAL A 442 17.58 -24.30 -13.36
C VAL A 442 18.28 -25.36 -14.21
N GLY A 443 19.47 -25.77 -13.78
CA GLY A 443 20.17 -26.92 -14.34
C GLY A 443 19.72 -28.23 -13.69
N THR A 444 20.34 -29.33 -14.13
CA THR A 444 20.05 -30.68 -13.63
C THR A 444 20.39 -30.82 -12.14
N VAL A 445 21.46 -30.17 -11.66
CA VAL A 445 21.89 -30.27 -10.26
C VAL A 445 20.89 -29.57 -9.33
N GLU A 446 20.46 -28.35 -9.66
CA GLU A 446 19.53 -27.59 -8.82
C GLU A 446 18.13 -28.20 -8.85
N ALA A 447 17.70 -28.78 -9.98
CA ALA A 447 16.48 -29.57 -10.07
C ALA A 447 16.55 -30.85 -9.22
N ALA A 448 17.68 -31.55 -9.25
CA ALA A 448 17.90 -32.71 -8.40
C ALA A 448 17.86 -32.33 -6.91
N LEU A 449 18.51 -31.21 -6.53
CA LEU A 449 18.41 -30.64 -5.17
C LEU A 449 16.95 -30.35 -4.80
N ALA A 450 16.17 -29.72 -5.68
CA ALA A 450 14.76 -29.45 -5.42
C ALA A 450 13.95 -30.73 -5.14
N GLY A 451 14.32 -31.85 -5.77
CA GLY A 451 13.67 -33.15 -5.54
C GLY A 451 14.04 -33.85 -4.23
N VAL A 452 15.14 -33.47 -3.57
CA VAL A 452 15.68 -34.21 -2.40
C VAL A 452 15.93 -33.36 -1.15
N CYS A 453 16.01 -32.03 -1.29
CA CYS A 453 16.23 -31.11 -0.17
C CYS A 453 14.96 -30.95 0.68
N ASP A 454 14.88 -31.71 1.77
CA ASP A 454 13.81 -31.63 2.78
C ASP A 454 14.28 -31.01 4.11
N GLY A 455 15.54 -30.54 4.16
CA GLY A 455 16.15 -29.96 5.36
C GLY A 455 16.75 -30.98 6.32
N THR A 456 16.78 -32.29 6.00
CA THR A 456 17.31 -33.34 6.91
C THR A 456 18.79 -33.63 6.75
N MET A 457 19.39 -33.30 5.60
CA MET A 457 20.82 -33.52 5.32
C MET A 457 21.50 -32.22 4.85
N PRO A 458 22.80 -32.01 5.17
CA PRO A 458 23.53 -30.88 4.63
C PRO A 458 23.67 -30.93 3.11
N VAL A 459 23.80 -29.76 2.48
CA VAL A 459 23.90 -29.63 1.01
C VAL A 459 25.12 -30.36 0.45
N GLY A 460 26.30 -30.27 1.08
CA GLY A 460 27.55 -30.84 0.57
C GLY A 460 27.52 -32.36 0.35
N PRO A 461 27.03 -33.17 1.30
CA PRO A 461 26.74 -34.59 1.10
C PRO A 461 25.70 -34.87 0.01
N LEU A 462 24.61 -34.10 -0.06
CA LEU A 462 23.60 -34.23 -1.12
C LEU A 462 24.22 -34.03 -2.50
N LEU A 463 25.09 -33.02 -2.66
CA LEU A 463 25.79 -32.77 -3.91
C LEU A 463 26.71 -33.90 -4.34
N ASN A 464 27.32 -34.64 -3.41
CA ASN A 464 28.10 -35.83 -3.76
C ASN A 464 27.23 -36.91 -4.39
N VAL A 465 26.09 -37.20 -3.77
CA VAL A 465 25.15 -38.21 -4.27
C VAL A 465 24.60 -37.79 -5.63
N ILE A 466 24.25 -36.52 -5.80
CA ILE A 466 23.78 -35.98 -7.08
C ILE A 466 24.86 -36.08 -8.15
N ALA A 467 26.11 -35.72 -7.83
CA ALA A 467 27.25 -35.80 -8.76
C ALA A 467 27.49 -37.23 -9.25
N GLU A 468 27.44 -38.22 -8.34
CA GLU A 468 27.53 -39.64 -8.70
C GLU A 468 26.39 -40.08 -9.62
N LEU A 469 25.16 -39.64 -9.38
CA LEU A 469 23.98 -39.99 -10.20
C LEU A 469 24.05 -39.41 -11.62
N ILE A 470 24.61 -38.22 -11.79
CA ILE A 470 24.73 -37.55 -13.10
C ILE A 470 26.07 -37.83 -13.79
N GLY A 471 26.98 -38.57 -13.15
CA GLY A 471 28.29 -38.91 -13.70
C GLY A 471 29.28 -37.73 -13.78
N GLU A 472 29.15 -36.75 -12.89
CA GLU A 472 30.06 -35.59 -12.78
C GLU A 472 31.01 -35.70 -11.58
N ASP A 473 32.11 -34.94 -11.59
CA ASP A 473 33.05 -34.87 -10.46
C ASP A 473 32.40 -34.14 -9.26
N PRO A 474 32.27 -34.79 -8.09
CA PRO A 474 31.69 -34.16 -6.89
C PRO A 474 32.40 -32.87 -6.45
N ALA A 475 33.71 -32.73 -6.70
CA ALA A 475 34.43 -31.51 -6.35
C ALA A 475 33.98 -30.31 -7.19
N LEU A 476 33.82 -30.52 -8.51
CA LEU A 476 33.37 -29.47 -9.43
C LEU A 476 31.91 -29.06 -9.16
N VAL A 477 31.04 -30.01 -8.83
CA VAL A 477 29.64 -29.72 -8.48
C VAL A 477 29.58 -28.88 -7.20
N ARG A 478 30.36 -29.21 -6.18
CA ARG A 478 30.44 -28.43 -4.93
C ARG A 478 31.01 -27.04 -5.10
N GLU A 479 31.92 -26.85 -6.05
CA GLU A 479 32.51 -25.55 -6.35
C GLU A 479 31.50 -24.61 -7.03
N ARG A 480 30.70 -25.12 -7.98
CA ARG A 480 29.81 -24.26 -8.80
C ARG A 480 28.40 -24.07 -8.26
N THR A 481 27.86 -25.03 -7.50
CA THR A 481 26.45 -24.98 -7.04
C THR A 481 26.14 -23.91 -5.98
N PRO A 482 27.06 -23.52 -5.08
CA PRO A 482 26.78 -22.49 -4.08
C PRO A 482 26.20 -21.18 -4.66
N ASP A 483 26.73 -20.71 -5.79
CA ASP A 483 26.26 -19.48 -6.43
C ASP A 483 24.80 -19.57 -6.92
N ALA A 484 24.46 -20.66 -7.60
CA ALA A 484 23.09 -20.89 -8.07
C ALA A 484 22.12 -21.08 -6.90
N LEU A 485 22.52 -21.88 -5.89
CA LEU A 485 21.68 -22.15 -4.73
C LEU A 485 21.46 -20.89 -3.88
N ARG A 486 22.48 -20.04 -3.72
CA ARG A 486 22.36 -18.75 -3.03
C ARG A 486 21.31 -17.86 -3.69
N THR A 487 21.34 -17.75 -5.02
CA THR A 487 20.31 -17.01 -5.78
C THR A 487 18.92 -17.61 -5.55
N LEU A 488 18.78 -18.93 -5.61
CA LEU A 488 17.49 -19.61 -5.39
C LEU A 488 16.97 -19.46 -3.94
N ILE A 489 17.86 -19.37 -2.94
CA ILE A 489 17.50 -19.03 -1.56
C ILE A 489 17.03 -17.58 -1.48
N ALA A 490 17.78 -16.64 -2.09
CA ALA A 490 17.42 -15.22 -2.11
C ALA A 490 16.06 -14.98 -2.78
N GLU A 491 15.73 -15.79 -3.79
CA GLU A 491 14.44 -15.75 -4.50
C GLU A 491 13.32 -16.54 -3.80
N GLY A 492 13.64 -17.26 -2.71
CA GLY A 492 12.67 -18.00 -1.91
C GLY A 492 12.24 -19.34 -2.51
N PHE A 493 13.01 -19.93 -3.42
CA PHE A 493 12.79 -21.31 -3.88
C PHE A 493 13.26 -22.33 -2.85
N PHE A 494 14.26 -21.98 -2.06
CA PHE A 494 14.76 -22.78 -0.95
C PHE A 494 14.80 -21.96 0.34
N ARG A 495 14.73 -22.66 1.47
CA ARG A 495 14.81 -22.09 2.81
C ARG A 495 15.93 -22.78 3.57
N VAL A 496 16.72 -22.02 4.32
CA VAL A 496 17.67 -22.60 5.26
C VAL A 496 16.89 -23.08 6.48
N ALA A 497 16.95 -24.38 6.75
CA ALA A 497 16.32 -24.96 7.92
C ALA A 497 17.02 -24.42 9.18
N ARG A 498 16.21 -23.95 10.14
CA ARG A 498 16.70 -23.42 11.43
C ARG A 498 17.05 -24.53 12.40
#